data_AF-A0A9Q3JE52-F1
#
_entry.id   AF-A0A9Q3JE52-F1
#
_cell.length_a   1.000
_cell.length_b   1.000
_cell.length_c   1.000
_cell.angle_alpha   90.00
_cell.angle_beta   90.00
_cell.angle_gamma   90.00
#
_symmetry.space_group_name_H-M   'P 1'
#
loop_
_entity.id
_entity.type
_entity.pdbx_description
1 polymer ?
#
loop_
_entity_poly.entity_id
_entity_poly.type
_entity_poly.pdbx_seq_one_letter_code
_entity_poly.pdbx_strand_id
1 'polypeptide(L)'
;MKGVALNPRMMARRPNAVEVKLTEECSRRHPVVSVSLVKPYFQTEEGEFPSRKKSLTPPEIVEVEESPGPVSKIIRARKIRLNGKDQRQYLVIFKNQTADKDKWLAEDAIADGNLHLRRFRASRRTEQSHP
;
A
#
# COMPACT_ATOMS: atom_id res chain seq x y z
N MET A 1 -35.86 10.50 59.87
CA MET A 1 -34.53 10.12 59.33
C MET A 1 -34.46 10.55 57.88
N LYS A 2 -33.43 11.32 57.51
CA LYS A 2 -33.24 11.91 56.18
C LYS A 2 -32.77 10.83 55.20
N GLY A 3 -33.36 10.80 54.00
CA GLY A 3 -32.83 10.10 52.83
C GLY A 3 -32.82 11.07 51.66
N VAL A 4 -31.70 11.80 51.49
CA VAL A 4 -31.46 12.69 50.36
C VAL A 4 -31.07 11.80 49.17
N ALA A 5 -31.93 11.71 48.15
CA ALA A 5 -31.56 11.12 46.87
C ALA A 5 -31.32 12.25 45.87
N LEU A 6 -30.10 12.29 45.34
CA LEU A 6 -29.57 13.31 44.45
C LEU A 6 -30.39 13.42 43.15
N ASN A 7 -30.71 14.67 42.78
CA ASN A 7 -31.26 15.02 41.46
C ASN A 7 -30.35 14.49 40.34
N PRO A 8 -30.89 13.76 39.34
CA PRO A 8 -30.13 13.45 38.14
C PRO A 8 -29.94 14.74 37.35
N ARG A 9 -28.70 15.23 37.38
CA ARG A 9 -28.18 16.36 36.63
C ARG A 9 -28.69 16.31 35.18
N MET A 10 -29.68 17.14 34.84
CA MET A 10 -30.11 17.36 33.45
C MET A 10 -28.93 17.94 32.68
N MET A 11 -28.18 17.08 31.98
CA MET A 11 -27.25 17.54 30.96
C MET A 11 -28.09 18.10 29.82
N ALA A 12 -27.81 19.34 29.44
CA ALA A 12 -28.47 20.00 28.31
C ALA A 12 -28.42 19.08 27.08
N ARG A 13 -29.60 18.62 26.65
CA ARG A 13 -29.74 17.77 25.47
C ARG A 13 -29.34 18.59 24.25
N ARG A 14 -28.29 18.17 23.55
CA ARG A 14 -27.93 18.79 22.27
C ARG A 14 -29.08 18.60 21.27
N PRO A 15 -29.34 19.54 20.35
CA PRO A 15 -30.52 19.52 19.48
C PRO A 15 -30.69 18.25 18.63
N ASN A 16 -29.63 17.43 18.46
CA ASN A 16 -29.65 16.19 17.69
C ASN A 16 -29.39 14.93 18.55
N ALA A 17 -29.69 14.95 19.85
CA ALA A 17 -29.48 13.80 20.72
C ALA A 17 -30.65 12.81 20.62
N VAL A 18 -30.37 11.55 20.27
CA VAL A 18 -31.34 10.44 20.25
C VAL A 18 -31.06 9.51 21.43
N GLU A 19 -32.06 9.22 22.26
CA GLU A 19 -31.95 8.29 23.39
C GLU A 19 -32.41 6.89 22.99
N VAL A 20 -31.56 5.89 23.21
CA VAL A 20 -31.88 4.48 22.95
C VAL A 20 -32.19 3.82 24.29
N LYS A 21 -33.45 3.40 24.48
CA LYS A 21 -33.87 2.60 25.64
C LYS A 21 -33.67 1.11 25.32
N LEU A 22 -32.69 0.47 25.96
CA LEU A 22 -32.44 -0.96 25.81
C LEU A 22 -33.34 -1.76 26.77
N THR A 23 -34.00 -2.81 26.28
CA THR A 23 -34.70 -3.80 27.11
C THR A 23 -33.70 -4.72 27.83
N GLU A 24 -34.11 -5.38 28.92
CA GLU A 24 -33.20 -6.20 29.76
C GLU A 24 -32.40 -7.24 28.95
N GLU A 25 -33.04 -7.85 27.95
CA GLU A 25 -32.45 -8.84 27.04
C GLU A 25 -31.35 -8.27 26.13
N CYS A 26 -31.42 -6.97 25.81
CA CYS A 26 -30.48 -6.28 24.93
C CYS A 26 -29.38 -5.53 25.70
N SER A 27 -29.43 -5.50 27.04
CA SER A 27 -28.46 -4.81 27.90
C SER A 27 -27.03 -5.35 27.80
N ARG A 28 -26.88 -6.64 27.46
CA ARG A 28 -25.58 -7.32 27.35
C ARG A 28 -25.03 -7.37 25.92
N ARG A 29 -25.77 -6.89 24.93
CA ARG A 29 -25.33 -6.84 23.53
C ARG A 29 -24.81 -5.44 23.22
N HIS A 30 -23.68 -5.34 22.51
CA HIS A 30 -23.22 -4.04 22.05
C HIS A 30 -24.27 -3.45 21.11
N PRO A 31 -24.75 -2.22 21.32
CA PRO A 31 -25.70 -1.62 20.40
C PRO A 31 -25.04 -1.51 19.03
N VAL A 32 -25.59 -2.22 18.04
CA VAL A 32 -25.18 -2.11 16.65
C VAL A 32 -26.10 -1.08 16.02
N VAL A 33 -25.60 0.15 15.91
CA VAL A 33 -26.30 1.19 15.17
C VAL A 33 -25.91 1.02 13.71
N SER A 34 -26.87 0.68 12.86
CA SER A 34 -26.66 0.69 11.41
C SER A 34 -26.42 2.14 10.97
N VAL A 35 -25.16 2.48 10.74
CA VAL A 35 -24.82 3.70 10.02
C VAL A 35 -25.10 3.45 8.55
N SER A 36 -26.02 4.21 7.96
CA SER A 36 -26.19 4.24 6.52
C SER A 36 -24.88 4.78 5.91
N LEU A 37 -24.11 3.92 5.24
CA LEU A 37 -22.84 4.28 4.60
C LEU A 37 -23.01 5.20 3.37
N VAL A 38 -24.24 5.61 3.07
CA VAL A 38 -24.53 6.51 1.96
C VAL A 38 -24.34 7.93 2.44
N LYS A 39 -23.12 8.45 2.32
CA LYS A 39 -22.93 9.90 2.30
C LYS A 39 -23.63 10.42 1.04
N PRO A 40 -24.62 11.32 1.16
CA PRO A 40 -25.21 11.96 -0.01
C PRO A 40 -24.13 12.81 -0.69
N TYR A 41 -23.85 12.51 -1.95
CA TYR A 41 -22.99 13.34 -2.78
C TYR A 41 -23.84 14.49 -3.32
N PHE A 42 -23.75 15.65 -2.69
CA PHE A 42 -24.32 16.87 -3.24
C PHE A 42 -23.36 17.46 -4.28
N GLN A 43 -23.91 18.00 -5.37
CA GLN A 43 -23.12 18.82 -6.28
C GLN A 43 -22.59 20.02 -5.49
N THR A 44 -21.30 20.32 -5.66
CA THR A 44 -20.70 21.48 -4.97
C THR A 44 -21.17 22.74 -5.68
N GLU A 45 -22.05 23.49 -5.05
CA GLU A 45 -22.44 24.85 -5.44
C GLU A 45 -21.21 25.77 -5.31
N GLU A 46 -20.73 26.32 -6.42
CA GLU A 46 -19.53 27.18 -6.44
C GLU A 46 -19.71 28.47 -5.63
N GLY A 47 -20.95 28.92 -5.44
CA GLY A 47 -21.30 30.11 -4.65
C GLY A 47 -21.13 29.94 -3.14
N GLU A 48 -21.29 28.71 -2.61
CA GLU A 48 -21.22 28.45 -1.17
C GLU A 48 -19.80 28.08 -0.72
N PHE A 49 -18.97 27.58 -1.65
CA PHE A 49 -17.60 27.15 -1.37
C PHE A 49 -16.59 27.68 -2.41
N PRO A 50 -16.36 29.01 -2.47
CA PRO A 50 -15.49 29.65 -3.48
C PRO A 50 -14.02 29.19 -3.42
N SER A 51 -13.59 28.58 -2.30
CA SER A 51 -12.24 28.04 -2.13
C SER A 51 -12.04 26.66 -2.77
N ARG A 52 -13.11 25.94 -3.12
CA ARG A 52 -13.02 24.64 -3.82
C ARG A 52 -12.83 24.84 -5.32
N LYS A 53 -11.68 25.39 -5.71
CA LYS A 53 -11.28 25.39 -7.12
C LYS A 53 -11.04 23.94 -7.55
N LYS A 54 -11.82 23.44 -8.51
CA LYS A 54 -11.55 22.14 -9.16
C LYS A 54 -10.17 22.20 -9.82
N SER A 55 -9.15 21.62 -9.20
CA SER A 55 -7.89 21.34 -9.90
C SER A 55 -8.19 20.26 -10.95
N LEU A 56 -8.34 20.67 -12.20
CA LEU A 56 -8.72 19.81 -13.33
C LEU A 56 -7.63 18.80 -13.71
N THR A 57 -6.43 18.91 -13.14
CA THR A 57 -5.28 18.10 -13.55
C THR A 57 -4.75 17.32 -12.35
N PRO A 58 -4.85 15.99 -12.36
CA PRO A 58 -4.05 15.16 -11.48
C PRO A 58 -2.57 15.49 -11.67
N PRO A 59 -1.75 15.50 -10.60
CA PRO A 59 -0.32 15.68 -10.76
C PRO A 59 0.25 14.57 -11.66
N GLU A 60 1.14 14.96 -12.57
CA GLU A 60 1.88 14.03 -13.43
C GLU A 60 2.77 13.14 -12.55
N ILE A 61 2.59 11.82 -12.67
CA ILE A 61 3.41 10.84 -11.95
C ILE A 61 4.74 10.76 -12.70
N VAL A 62 5.75 11.48 -12.21
CA VAL A 62 7.10 11.37 -12.73
C VAL A 62 7.70 10.07 -12.21
N GLU A 63 7.83 9.06 -13.08
CA GLU A 63 8.67 7.89 -12.78
C GLU A 63 10.11 8.37 -12.70
N VAL A 64 10.61 8.57 -11.48
CA VAL A 64 12.03 8.84 -11.27
C VAL A 64 12.77 7.58 -11.66
N GLU A 65 13.40 7.59 -12.84
CA GLU A 65 14.36 6.56 -13.24
C GLU A 65 15.55 6.62 -12.28
N GLU A 66 15.43 5.96 -11.13
CA GLU A 66 16.56 5.74 -10.23
C GLU A 66 17.60 4.94 -11.01
N SER A 67 18.74 5.56 -11.29
CA SER A 67 19.90 4.88 -11.86
C SER A 67 20.21 3.66 -10.97
N PRO A 68 20.20 2.44 -11.52
CA PRO A 68 20.43 1.25 -10.71
C PRO A 68 21.81 1.36 -10.07
N GLY A 69 21.87 1.19 -8.74
CA GLY A 69 23.12 1.25 -7.99
C GLY A 69 24.11 0.16 -8.42
N PRO A 70 25.32 0.12 -7.84
CA PRO A 70 26.31 -0.90 -8.18
C PRO A 70 25.77 -2.30 -7.89
N VAL A 71 25.99 -3.22 -8.82
CA VAL A 71 25.53 -4.61 -8.72
C VAL A 71 26.28 -5.32 -7.58
N SER A 72 25.53 -6.09 -6.78
CA SER A 72 26.08 -6.95 -5.72
C SER A 72 26.25 -8.39 -6.21
N LYS A 73 25.15 -9.02 -6.64
CA LYS A 73 25.15 -10.41 -7.15
C LYS A 73 23.90 -10.71 -7.97
N ILE A 74 23.97 -11.79 -8.74
CA ILE A 74 22.84 -12.35 -9.51
C ILE A 74 22.36 -13.62 -8.78
N ILE A 75 21.05 -13.76 -8.56
CA ILE A 75 20.48 -14.91 -7.84
C ILE A 75 19.80 -15.90 -8.80
N ARG A 76 19.09 -15.39 -9.80
CA ARG A 76 18.23 -16.18 -10.67
C ARG A 76 18.36 -15.76 -12.11
N ALA A 77 18.00 -16.67 -13.00
CA ALA A 77 17.87 -16.42 -14.42
C ALA A 77 16.52 -16.94 -14.89
N ARG A 78 15.90 -16.25 -15.85
CA ARG A 78 14.68 -16.69 -16.53
C ARG A 78 14.81 -16.43 -18.03
N LYS A 79 14.08 -17.20 -18.84
CA LYS A 79 13.89 -16.91 -20.26
C LYS A 79 12.52 -16.27 -20.45
N ILE A 80 12.47 -15.20 -21.22
CA ILE A 80 11.24 -14.52 -21.60
C ILE A 80 11.21 -14.34 -23.11
N ARG A 81 10.02 -14.22 -23.68
CA ARG A 81 9.85 -13.87 -25.09
C ARG A 81 9.30 -12.45 -25.17
N LEU A 82 10.10 -11.52 -25.70
CA LEU A 82 9.76 -10.11 -25.82
C LEU A 82 9.89 -9.72 -27.29
N ASN A 83 8.83 -9.14 -27.87
CA ASN A 83 8.76 -8.78 -29.30
C ASN A 83 9.12 -9.95 -30.24
N GLY A 84 8.64 -11.15 -29.91
CA GLY A 84 8.87 -12.36 -30.69
C GLY A 84 10.26 -12.99 -30.55
N LYS A 85 11.21 -12.34 -29.86
CA LYS A 85 12.57 -12.81 -29.61
C LYS A 85 12.70 -13.41 -28.21
N ASP A 86 13.41 -14.52 -28.11
CA ASP A 86 13.74 -15.13 -26.82
C ASP A 86 14.94 -14.39 -26.21
N GLN A 87 14.75 -13.85 -25.00
CA GLN A 87 15.78 -13.15 -24.24
C GLN A 87 15.93 -13.76 -22.85
N ARG A 88 17.16 -13.80 -22.35
CA ARG A 88 17.46 -14.17 -20.96
C ARG A 88 17.47 -12.93 -20.09
N GLN A 89 16.80 -13.02 -18.94
CA GLN A 89 16.87 -12.02 -17.89
C GLN A 89 17.47 -12.63 -16.63
N TYR A 90 18.14 -11.79 -15.86
CA TYR A 90 18.81 -12.11 -14.62
C TYR A 90 18.24 -11.27 -13.49
N LEU A 91 17.96 -11.89 -12.34
CA LEU A 91 17.53 -11.19 -11.14
C LEU A 91 18.77 -10.65 -10.43
N VAL A 92 18.89 -9.33 -10.42
CA VAL A 92 20.06 -8.59 -9.94
C VAL A 92 19.75 -7.96 -8.60
N ILE A 93 20.61 -8.23 -7.62
CA ILE A 93 20.63 -7.51 -6.34
C ILE A 93 21.61 -6.35 -6.45
N PHE A 94 21.20 -5.17 -5.99
CA PHE A 94 22.04 -3.99 -5.89
C PHE A 94 22.66 -3.86 -4.50
N LYS A 95 23.88 -3.30 -4.42
CA LYS A 95 24.53 -3.04 -3.14
C LYS A 95 23.78 -1.95 -2.39
N ASN A 96 23.67 -2.10 -1.08
CA ASN A 96 23.03 -1.13 -0.18
C ASN A 96 21.56 -0.82 -0.53
N GLN A 97 20.88 -1.72 -1.25
CA GLN A 97 19.46 -1.62 -1.53
C GLN A 97 18.72 -2.80 -0.89
N THR A 98 17.45 -2.56 -0.55
CA THR A 98 16.56 -3.61 -0.04
C THR A 98 16.14 -4.55 -1.16
N ALA A 99 15.74 -5.77 -0.80
CA ALA A 99 15.31 -6.79 -1.76
C ALA A 99 14.12 -6.34 -2.63
N ASP A 100 13.32 -5.37 -2.16
CA ASP A 100 12.22 -4.78 -2.91
C ASP A 100 12.69 -4.03 -4.17
N LYS A 101 13.97 -3.62 -4.20
CA LYS A 101 14.59 -2.94 -5.35
C LYS A 101 15.29 -3.91 -6.33
N ASP A 102 15.23 -5.22 -6.09
CA ASP A 102 15.81 -6.20 -7.01
C ASP A 102 15.07 -6.19 -8.35
N LYS A 103 15.82 -6.18 -9.46
CA LYS A 103 15.24 -6.06 -10.80
C LYS A 103 15.68 -7.19 -11.72
N TRP A 104 14.77 -7.57 -12.62
CA TRP A 104 15.08 -8.46 -13.74
C TRP A 104 15.67 -7.65 -14.88
N LEU A 105 16.96 -7.85 -15.14
CA LEU A 105 17.71 -7.13 -16.18
C LEU A 105 18.15 -8.07 -17.29
N ALA A 106 18.20 -7.54 -18.52
CA ALA A 106 18.86 -8.19 -19.64
C ALA A 106 20.38 -8.24 -19.43
N GLU A 107 21.08 -9.15 -20.10
CA GLU A 107 22.54 -9.30 -20.01
C GLU A 107 23.28 -7.98 -20.27
N ASP A 108 22.83 -7.20 -21.25
CA ASP A 108 23.44 -5.92 -21.65
C ASP A 108 23.19 -4.77 -20.65
N ALA A 109 22.14 -4.88 -19.83
CA ALA A 109 21.73 -3.83 -18.89
C ALA A 109 22.42 -3.94 -17.52
N ILE A 110 23.28 -4.96 -17.32
CA ILE A 110 23.95 -5.21 -16.04
C ILE A 110 25.34 -4.58 -16.06
N ALA A 111 25.57 -3.62 -15.15
CA ALA A 111 26.89 -3.06 -14.93
C ALA A 111 27.89 -4.16 -14.51
N ASP A 112 29.05 -4.23 -15.18
CA ASP A 112 30.03 -5.30 -15.03
C ASP A 112 29.42 -6.71 -15.16
N GLY A 113 28.45 -6.87 -16.07
CA GLY A 113 27.67 -8.10 -16.25
C GLY A 113 28.53 -9.35 -16.42
N ASN A 114 29.63 -9.28 -17.18
CA ASN A 114 30.52 -10.42 -17.42
C ASN A 114 31.09 -11.03 -16.12
N LEU A 115 31.51 -10.20 -15.16
CA LEU A 115 32.07 -10.67 -13.89
C LEU A 115 30.98 -11.38 -13.07
N HIS A 116 29.82 -10.75 -12.95
CA HIS A 116 28.71 -11.25 -12.14
C HIS A 116 28.10 -12.52 -12.75
N LEU A 117 27.96 -12.58 -14.06
CA LEU A 117 27.46 -13.74 -14.78
C LEU A 117 28.42 -14.91 -14.72
N ARG A 118 29.73 -14.68 -14.78
CA ARG A 118 30.73 -15.74 -14.58
C ARG A 118 30.61 -16.36 -13.19
N ARG A 119 30.51 -15.52 -12.15
CA ARG A 119 30.31 -15.98 -10.76
C ARG A 119 29.00 -16.76 -10.59
N PHE A 120 27.91 -16.26 -11.15
CA PHE A 120 26.61 -16.92 -11.12
C PHE A 120 26.61 -18.28 -11.84
N ARG A 121 27.24 -18.36 -13.02
CA ARG A 121 27.38 -19.62 -13.77
C ARG A 121 28.24 -20.63 -12.99
N ALA A 122 29.28 -20.18 -12.29
CA ALA A 122 30.10 -21.03 -11.45
C ALA A 122 29.32 -21.57 -10.24
N SER A 123 28.59 -20.72 -9.52
CA SER A 123 27.80 -21.12 -8.34
C SER A 123 26.69 -22.10 -8.69
N ARG A 124 26.06 -21.94 -9.87
CA ARG A 124 25.03 -22.88 -10.35
C ARG A 124 25.57 -24.27 -10.64
N ARG A 125 26.82 -24.40 -11.11
CA ARG A 125 27.43 -25.72 -11.33
C ARG A 125 27.71 -26.43 -10.02
N THR A 126 28.18 -25.71 -9.00
CA THR A 126 28.45 -26.28 -7.68
C THR A 126 27.16 -26.74 -6.98
N GLU A 127 26.09 -25.94 -7.05
CA GLU A 127 24.78 -26.29 -6.49
C GLU A 127 24.19 -27.57 -7.11
N GLN A 128 24.46 -27.85 -8.39
CA GLN A 128 23.98 -29.05 -9.07
C GLN A 128 24.85 -30.29 -8.83
N SER A 129 26.06 -30.11 -8.29
CA SER A 129 27.02 -31.18 -8.05
C SER A 129 26.97 -31.77 -6.64
N HIS A 130 26.12 -31.24 -5.75
CA HIS A 130 25.83 -31.83 -4.44
C HIS A 130 24.39 -32.36 -4.43
N PRO A 131 24.19 -33.68 -4.54
CA PRO A 131 22.89 -34.31 -4.37
C PRO A 131 22.42 -34.30 -2.91
#